data_AF-A0A3B9TRA1-F1
#
_entry.id   AF-A0A3B9TRA1-F1
#
_cell.length_a   1.000
_cell.length_b   1.000
_cell.length_c   1.000
_cell.angle_alpha   90.00
_cell.angle_beta   90.00
_cell.angle_gamma   90.00
#
_symmetry.space_group_name_H-M   'P 1'
#
loop_
_entity.id
_entity.type
_entity.pdbx_description
1 polymer ?
#
loop_
_entity_poly.entity_id
_entity_poly.type
_entity_poly.pdbx_seq_one_letter_code
_entity_poly.pdbx_strand_id
1 'polypeptide(L)'
;MDPVKLIAGLFKKPRPPITPEEISKRAVKLETYAEWSRCKRLLVFDPPFWGFHDLFIDENLNHALVSLKESGEAFVFTGDVKGARSIRKYSPGPVFDSQEAIGPGMLEWIVYDDFVVYHGPFLPLSRSPYYVGKVAAHFPFHGNISEKWELEVIPDLLEWYKTHDRKS
;
A
#
# COMPACT_ATOMS: atom_id res chain seq x y z
N MET A 1 -12.59 18.64 -3.89
CA MET A 1 -12.70 18.80 -2.41
C MET A 1 -11.77 17.78 -1.80
N ASP A 2 -11.10 18.17 -0.73
CA ASP A 2 -10.04 17.38 -0.11
C ASP A 2 -10.42 15.89 0.04
N PRO A 3 -9.75 14.95 -0.64
CA PRO A 3 -10.03 13.52 -0.51
C PRO A 3 -9.88 13.05 0.95
N VAL A 4 -9.09 13.77 1.75
CA VAL A 4 -8.98 13.59 3.22
C VAL A 4 -10.30 13.92 3.93
N LYS A 5 -11.10 14.88 3.45
CA LYS A 5 -12.41 15.23 4.03
C LYS A 5 -13.50 14.20 3.72
N LEU A 6 -13.50 13.61 2.52
CA LEU A 6 -14.44 12.55 2.17
C LEU A 6 -14.20 11.28 3.02
N ILE A 7 -12.92 11.01 3.27
CA ILE A 7 -12.43 9.94 4.13
C ILE A 7 -12.72 10.24 5.60
N ALA A 8 -12.47 11.47 6.07
CA ALA A 8 -12.82 11.90 7.43
C ALA A 8 -14.32 11.76 7.76
N GLY A 9 -15.21 11.91 6.77
CA GLY A 9 -16.66 11.68 6.94
C GLY A 9 -17.05 10.22 7.17
N LEU A 10 -16.23 9.26 6.73
CA LEU A 10 -16.44 7.82 6.93
C LEU A 10 -15.83 7.30 8.25
N PHE A 11 -14.94 8.06 8.89
CA PHE A 11 -14.26 7.64 10.12
C PHE A 11 -15.01 8.09 11.38
N LYS A 12 -15.85 7.19 11.90
CA LYS A 12 -16.32 7.23 13.30
C LYS A 12 -15.12 7.20 14.26
N LYS A 13 -14.72 8.37 14.75
CA LYS A 13 -13.61 8.63 15.69
C LYS A 13 -12.25 8.10 15.20
N PRO A 14 -11.16 8.89 15.28
CA PRO A 14 -9.82 8.34 15.10
C PRO A 14 -9.64 7.25 16.17
N ARG A 15 -9.57 5.98 15.74
CA ARG A 15 -9.06 4.92 16.61
C ARG A 15 -7.63 5.33 16.98
N PRO A 16 -7.22 5.17 18.24
CA PRO A 16 -5.84 5.46 18.64
C PRO A 16 -4.87 4.69 17.73
N PRO A 17 -3.66 5.24 17.48
CA PRO A 17 -2.62 4.53 16.75
C PRO A 17 -2.40 3.16 17.40
N ILE A 18 -2.24 2.12 16.58
CA ILE A 18 -1.98 0.79 17.13
C ILE A 18 -0.69 0.80 17.94
N THR A 19 -0.73 0.22 19.14
CA THR A 19 0.45 0.17 20.01
C THR A 19 1.35 -1.03 19.67
N PRO A 20 2.65 -0.99 20.05
CA PRO A 20 3.53 -2.16 19.94
C PRO A 20 2.94 -3.42 20.58
N GLU A 21 2.27 -3.30 21.73
CA GLU A 21 1.64 -4.43 22.42
C GLU A 21 0.51 -5.05 21.60
N GLU A 22 -0.29 -4.21 20.91
CA GLU A 22 -1.35 -4.69 20.02
C GLU A 22 -0.78 -5.40 18.79
N ILE A 23 0.29 -4.86 18.20
CA ILE A 23 1.03 -5.52 17.11
C ILE A 23 1.53 -6.89 17.59
N SER A 24 2.21 -6.96 18.74
CA SER A 24 2.74 -8.21 19.29
C SER A 24 1.64 -9.23 19.58
N LYS A 25 0.48 -8.81 20.12
CA LYS A 25 -0.66 -9.69 20.38
C LYS A 25 -1.22 -10.29 19.09
N ARG A 26 -1.23 -9.51 17.99
CA ARG A 26 -1.73 -9.97 16.69
C ARG A 26 -0.69 -10.76 15.90
N ALA A 27 0.60 -10.60 16.20
CA ALA A 27 1.70 -11.30 15.53
C ALA A 27 1.60 -12.84 15.63
N VAL A 28 0.89 -13.38 16.61
CA VAL A 28 0.64 -14.84 16.70
C VAL A 28 -0.36 -15.35 15.65
N LYS A 29 -1.02 -14.45 14.90
CA LYS A 29 -2.04 -14.76 13.89
C LYS A 29 -1.65 -14.29 12.48
N LEU A 30 -0.36 -14.06 12.23
CA LEU A 30 0.09 -13.52 10.93
C LEU A 30 -0.36 -14.36 9.74
N GLU A 31 -0.36 -15.69 9.87
CA GLU A 31 -0.87 -16.57 8.82
C GLU A 31 -2.35 -16.33 8.53
N THR A 32 -3.16 -16.11 9.57
CA THR A 32 -4.59 -15.78 9.40
C THR A 32 -4.78 -14.45 8.67
N TYR A 33 -3.96 -13.45 8.97
CA TYR A 33 -4.04 -12.15 8.29
C TYR A 33 -3.53 -12.23 6.85
N ALA A 34 -2.49 -13.03 6.59
CA ALA A 34 -2.01 -13.30 5.24
C ALA A 34 -3.12 -13.96 4.38
N GLU A 35 -3.76 -15.02 4.90
CA GLU A 35 -4.88 -15.66 4.21
C GLU A 35 -6.07 -14.72 4.01
N TRP A 36 -6.39 -13.90 5.02
CA TRP A 36 -7.40 -12.87 4.86
C TRP A 36 -7.01 -11.91 3.72
N SER A 37 -5.76 -11.47 3.63
CA SER A 37 -5.33 -10.50 2.63
C SER A 37 -5.34 -11.02 1.19
N ARG A 38 -5.33 -12.34 1.00
CA ARG A 38 -5.32 -12.98 -0.33
C ARG A 38 -6.44 -12.46 -1.24
N CYS A 39 -6.10 -12.21 -2.49
CA CYS A 39 -7.02 -11.70 -3.51
C CYS A 39 -7.69 -10.36 -3.14
N LYS A 40 -6.94 -9.44 -2.50
CA LYS A 40 -7.45 -8.11 -2.13
C LYS A 40 -6.60 -6.98 -2.68
N ARG A 41 -7.28 -5.88 -2.97
CA ARG A 41 -6.72 -4.53 -3.06
C ARG A 41 -7.07 -3.79 -1.78
N LEU A 42 -6.09 -3.27 -1.07
CA LEU A 42 -6.26 -2.47 0.12
C LEU A 42 -5.93 -1.01 -0.22
N LEU A 43 -6.88 -0.11 0.04
CA LEU A 43 -6.61 1.33 0.03
C LEU A 43 -6.06 1.71 1.39
N VAL A 44 -4.80 2.14 1.44
CA VAL A 44 -4.07 2.44 2.68
C VAL A 44 -3.75 3.94 2.73
N PHE A 45 -3.87 4.53 3.91
CA PHE A 45 -3.55 5.94 4.15
C PHE A 45 -2.74 6.13 5.43
N ASP A 46 -2.11 7.30 5.54
CA ASP A 46 -1.41 7.76 6.75
C ASP A 46 -0.12 7.02 7.15
N PRO A 47 0.76 6.63 6.21
CA PRO A 47 2.18 6.88 6.40
C PRO A 47 2.53 8.23 5.76
N PRO A 48 3.24 9.13 6.48
CA PRO A 48 3.40 10.55 6.11
C PRO A 48 4.16 10.80 4.80
N PHE A 49 4.70 9.76 4.15
CA PHE A 49 5.61 9.87 3.00
C PHE A 49 5.05 9.34 1.67
N TRP A 50 4.03 8.48 1.70
CA TRP A 50 3.37 7.98 0.48
C TRP A 50 1.97 8.55 0.26
N GLY A 51 1.36 9.15 1.29
CA GLY A 51 -0.05 9.53 1.21
C GLY A 51 -0.93 8.30 0.99
N PHE A 52 -2.00 8.46 0.19
CA PHE A 52 -2.82 7.34 -0.26
C PHE A 52 -2.03 6.44 -1.20
N HIS A 53 -2.06 5.14 -0.92
CA HIS A 53 -1.47 4.14 -1.79
C HIS A 53 -2.29 2.85 -1.74
N ASP A 54 -2.15 2.05 -2.78
CA ASP A 54 -2.88 0.80 -2.92
C ASP A 54 -1.92 -0.38 -2.73
N LEU A 55 -2.31 -1.33 -1.88
CA LEU A 55 -1.61 -2.60 -1.73
C LEU A 55 -2.46 -3.71 -2.35
N PHE A 56 -1.95 -4.31 -3.42
CA PHE A 56 -2.58 -5.45 -4.09
C PHE A 56 -1.92 -6.74 -3.62
N ILE A 57 -2.73 -7.75 -3.32
CA ILE A 57 -2.29 -9.07 -2.89
C ILE A 57 -2.98 -10.11 -3.78
N ASP A 58 -2.19 -10.80 -4.61
CA ASP A 58 -2.74 -11.78 -5.55
C ASP A 58 -3.09 -13.13 -4.89
N GLU A 59 -3.57 -14.07 -5.70
CA GLU A 59 -3.91 -15.42 -5.24
C GLU A 59 -2.72 -16.18 -4.67
N ASN A 60 -1.48 -15.85 -5.01
CA ASN A 60 -0.27 -16.51 -4.52
C ASN A 60 0.40 -15.76 -3.36
N LEU A 61 -0.27 -14.75 -2.79
CA LEU A 61 0.29 -13.83 -1.80
C LEU A 61 1.52 -13.06 -2.29
N ASN A 62 1.64 -12.84 -3.61
CA ASN A 62 2.51 -11.79 -4.10
C ASN A 62 1.86 -10.44 -3.77
N HIS A 63 2.69 -9.47 -3.43
CA HIS A 63 2.26 -8.15 -2.99
C HIS A 63 2.78 -7.09 -3.97
N ALA A 64 1.96 -6.10 -4.29
CA ALA A 64 2.33 -4.92 -5.04
C ALA A 64 1.80 -3.66 -4.34
N LEU A 65 2.71 -2.84 -3.82
CA LEU A 65 2.39 -1.50 -3.32
C LEU A 65 2.53 -0.51 -4.47
N VAL A 66 1.44 0.13 -4.86
CA VAL A 66 1.41 1.16 -5.91
C VAL A 66 1.25 2.53 -5.25
N SER A 67 2.29 3.36 -5.38
CA SER A 67 2.28 4.76 -4.94
C SER A 67 2.28 5.67 -6.17
N LEU A 68 1.25 6.52 -6.27
CA LEU A 68 1.12 7.50 -7.33
C LEU A 68 1.57 8.87 -6.84
N LYS A 69 2.24 9.63 -7.71
CA LYS A 69 2.59 11.03 -7.47
C LYS A 69 1.62 11.97 -8.19
N GLU A 70 1.47 13.18 -7.66
CA GLU A 70 0.69 14.25 -8.30
C GLU A 70 1.23 14.61 -9.69
N SER A 71 2.54 14.45 -9.91
CA SER A 71 3.22 14.60 -11.21
C SER A 71 2.79 13.57 -12.26
N GLY A 72 2.08 12.51 -11.86
CA GLY A 72 1.70 11.39 -12.72
C GLY A 72 2.74 10.26 -12.76
N GLU A 73 3.87 10.40 -12.05
CA GLU A 73 4.82 9.32 -11.83
C GLU A 73 4.22 8.23 -10.91
N ALA A 74 4.69 7.00 -11.07
CA ALA A 74 4.29 5.89 -10.21
C ALA A 74 5.50 5.07 -9.74
N PHE A 75 5.41 4.59 -8.50
CA PHE A 75 6.37 3.67 -7.90
C PHE A 75 5.62 2.40 -7.53
N VAL A 76 6.06 1.26 -8.06
CA VAL A 76 5.49 -0.05 -7.73
C VAL A 76 6.53 -0.89 -7.01
N PHE A 77 6.27 -1.21 -5.75
CA PHE A 77 7.08 -2.12 -4.96
C PHE A 77 6.46 -3.50 -4.99
N THR A 78 7.15 -4.48 -5.57
CA THR A 78 6.67 -5.85 -5.66
C THR A 78 7.44 -6.78 -4.74
N GLY A 79 6.75 -7.74 -4.14
CA GLY A 79 7.34 -8.70 -3.22
C GLY A 79 6.33 -9.74 -2.73
N ASP A 80 6.47 -10.13 -1.47
CA ASP A 80 5.64 -11.16 -0.85
C ASP A 80 5.15 -10.70 0.54
N VAL A 81 4.62 -11.63 1.35
CA VAL A 81 4.16 -11.36 2.71
C VAL A 81 5.21 -10.76 3.66
N LYS A 82 6.50 -10.85 3.34
CA LYS A 82 7.59 -10.34 4.18
C LYS A 82 8.01 -8.93 3.80
N GLY A 83 7.75 -8.49 2.58
CA GLY A 83 8.20 -7.19 2.11
C GLY A 83 8.51 -7.11 0.63
N ALA A 84 9.04 -5.96 0.23
CA ALA A 84 9.41 -5.68 -1.13
C ALA A 84 10.73 -6.38 -1.52
N ARG A 85 10.78 -6.85 -2.77
CA ARG A 85 11.96 -7.46 -3.40
C ARG A 85 12.45 -6.66 -4.60
N SER A 86 11.61 -5.80 -5.16
CA SER A 86 11.98 -4.88 -6.22
C SER A 86 11.09 -3.65 -6.22
N ILE A 87 11.59 -2.58 -6.82
CA ILE A 87 10.84 -1.38 -7.15
C ILE A 87 10.92 -1.17 -8.66
N ARG A 88 9.79 -0.87 -9.29
CA ARG A 88 9.72 -0.30 -10.63
C ARG A 88 9.24 1.14 -10.56
N LYS A 89 9.88 1.99 -11.37
CA LYS A 89 9.56 3.41 -11.49
C LYS A 89 8.95 3.64 -12.86
N TYR A 90 7.90 4.44 -12.89
CA TYR A 90 7.18 4.81 -14.09
C TYR A 90 7.09 6.33 -14.20
N SER A 91 7.46 6.84 -15.37
CA SER A 91 7.26 8.23 -15.77
C SER A 91 5.78 8.53 -16.06
N PRO A 92 5.38 9.82 -16.13
CA PRO A 92 4.02 10.19 -16.51
C PRO A 92 3.61 9.56 -17.85
N GLY A 93 2.40 9.02 -17.93
CA GLY A 93 1.96 8.22 -19.09
C GLY A 93 2.23 6.71 -18.93
N PRO A 94 2.15 6.21 -17.69
CA PRO A 94 2.79 4.98 -17.15
C PRO A 94 3.91 4.37 -18.01
N VAL A 95 4.93 5.16 -18.35
CA VAL A 95 6.06 4.66 -19.15
C VAL A 95 7.10 4.08 -18.20
N PHE A 96 7.47 2.81 -18.39
CA PHE A 96 8.54 2.18 -17.60
C PHE A 96 9.84 2.98 -17.73
N ASP A 97 10.44 3.33 -16.59
CA ASP A 97 11.68 4.08 -16.51
C ASP A 97 12.83 3.18 -16.03
N SER A 98 12.67 2.57 -14.86
CA SER A 98 13.74 1.78 -14.24
C SER A 98 13.21 0.72 -13.28
N GLN A 99 14.03 -0.30 -13.04
CA GLN A 99 13.80 -1.34 -12.04
C GLN A 99 15.04 -1.51 -11.16
N GLU A 100 14.83 -1.58 -9.86
CA GLU A 100 15.89 -1.84 -8.88
C GLU A 100 15.48 -3.03 -7.99
N ALA A 101 16.45 -3.89 -7.68
CA ALA A 101 16.25 -4.93 -6.67
C ALA A 101 16.31 -4.32 -5.28
N ILE A 102 15.45 -4.79 -4.38
CA ILE A 102 15.41 -4.39 -2.98
C ILE A 102 15.92 -5.55 -2.16
N GLY A 103 16.95 -5.30 -1.35
CA GLY A 103 17.50 -6.30 -0.44
C GLY A 103 16.48 -6.69 0.64
N PRO A 104 16.55 -7.93 1.18
CA PRO A 104 15.74 -8.32 2.34
C PRO A 104 15.90 -7.33 3.50
N GLY A 105 14.82 -7.04 4.24
CA GLY A 105 14.83 -6.09 5.35
C GLY A 105 14.85 -4.60 4.95
N MET A 106 15.04 -4.27 3.66
CA MET A 106 15.12 -2.87 3.22
C MET A 106 13.75 -2.18 3.25
N LEU A 107 12.70 -2.89 2.85
CA LEU A 107 11.32 -2.47 3.00
C LEU A 107 10.44 -3.69 3.29
N GLU A 108 9.96 -3.79 4.52
CA GLU A 108 9.07 -4.85 4.98
C GLU A 108 7.69 -4.30 5.31
N TRP A 109 6.69 -5.16 5.18
CA TRP A 109 5.32 -4.84 5.57
C TRP A 109 4.68 -6.00 6.31
N ILE A 110 3.74 -5.68 7.19
CA ILE A 110 2.85 -6.65 7.83
C ILE A 110 1.42 -6.18 7.62
N VAL A 111 0.63 -6.99 6.92
CA VAL A 111 -0.76 -6.68 6.60
C VAL A 111 -1.67 -7.24 7.68
N TYR A 112 -2.47 -6.37 8.27
CA TYR A 112 -3.60 -6.72 9.14
C TYR A 112 -4.91 -6.29 8.47
N ASP A 113 -6.04 -6.65 9.08
CA ASP A 113 -7.37 -6.35 8.55
C ASP A 113 -7.76 -4.87 8.62
N ASP A 114 -7.14 -4.11 9.53
CA ASP A 114 -7.42 -2.69 9.78
C ASP A 114 -6.20 -1.75 9.61
N PHE A 115 -4.98 -2.27 9.49
CA PHE A 115 -3.76 -1.48 9.23
C PHE A 115 -2.66 -2.31 8.55
N VAL A 116 -1.65 -1.63 8.05
CA VAL A 116 -0.40 -2.19 7.53
C VAL A 116 0.75 -1.56 8.28
N VAL A 117 1.64 -2.37 8.83
CA VAL A 117 2.88 -1.90 9.47
C VAL A 117 3.97 -1.93 8.42
N TYR A 118 4.71 -0.82 8.28
CA TYR A 118 5.88 -0.73 7.40
C TYR A 118 7.14 -0.52 8.21
N HIS A 119 8.22 -1.19 7.84
CA HIS A 119 9.54 -0.92 8.41
C HIS A 119 10.67 -1.07 7.40
N GLY A 120 11.84 -0.57 7.76
CA GLY A 120 13.07 -0.73 6.98
C GLY A 120 13.70 0.60 6.56
N PRO A 121 14.97 0.57 6.15
CA PRO A 121 15.76 1.74 5.78
C PRO A 121 15.30 2.45 4.49
N PHE A 122 14.41 1.85 3.69
CA PHE A 122 13.82 2.53 2.53
C PHE A 122 12.79 3.60 2.93
N LEU A 123 12.33 3.57 4.19
CA LEU A 123 11.39 4.52 4.74
C LEU A 123 12.14 5.74 5.31
N PRO A 124 11.50 6.92 5.39
CA PRO A 124 12.14 8.10 5.98
C PRO A 124 12.58 7.84 7.42
N LEU A 125 13.62 8.55 7.87
CA LEU A 125 14.07 8.49 9.26
C LEU A 125 12.98 8.99 10.20
N SER A 126 12.66 8.19 11.23
CA SER A 126 11.71 8.53 12.28
C SER A 126 12.25 8.11 13.64
N ARG A 127 11.70 8.71 14.70
CA ARG A 127 11.91 8.27 16.08
C ARG A 127 11.16 6.96 16.39
N SER A 128 10.16 6.62 15.57
CA SER A 128 9.44 5.34 15.65
C SER A 128 10.19 4.26 14.86
N PRO A 129 10.26 3.02 15.38
CA PRO A 129 10.90 1.91 14.67
C PRO A 129 10.10 1.41 13.45
N TYR A 130 8.85 1.85 13.30
CA TYR A 130 7.96 1.49 12.20
C TYR A 130 6.98 2.62 11.90
N TYR A 131 6.32 2.50 10.75
CA TYR A 131 5.18 3.33 10.34
C TYR A 131 3.93 2.47 10.25
N VAL A 132 2.77 3.09 10.41
CA VAL A 132 1.47 2.42 10.34
C VAL A 132 0.65 3.12 9.28
N GLY A 133 0.26 2.42 8.23
CA GLY A 133 -0.80 2.85 7.34
C GLY A 133 -2.13 2.23 7.75
N LYS A 134 -3.21 2.99 7.75
CA LYS A 134 -4.54 2.48 8.06
C LYS A 134 -5.24 1.97 6.80
N VAL A 135 -5.89 0.81 6.88
CA VAL A 135 -6.71 0.29 5.79
C VAL A 135 -8.03 1.07 5.78
N ALA A 136 -8.22 1.94 4.77
CA ALA A 136 -9.45 2.72 4.60
C ALA A 136 -10.58 1.90 3.99
N ALA A 137 -10.25 1.07 3.01
CA ALA A 137 -11.17 0.23 2.28
C ALA A 137 -10.44 -0.98 1.70
N HIS A 138 -11.19 -2.03 1.39
CA HIS A 138 -10.67 -3.17 0.65
C HIS A 138 -11.62 -3.55 -0.49
N PHE A 139 -11.05 -3.99 -1.60
CA PHE A 139 -11.75 -4.42 -2.80
C PHE A 139 -11.26 -5.80 -3.24
N PRO A 140 -12.09 -6.60 -3.92
CA PRO A 140 -11.63 -7.84 -4.55
C PRO A 140 -10.52 -7.56 -5.56
N PHE A 141 -9.52 -8.44 -5.61
CA PHE A 141 -8.46 -8.43 -6.61
C PHE A 141 -8.15 -9.86 -7.03
N HIS A 142 -8.42 -10.19 -8.29
CA HIS A 142 -8.19 -11.52 -8.87
C HIS A 142 -7.15 -11.48 -9.99
N GLY A 143 -6.35 -10.41 -10.06
CA GLY A 143 -5.27 -10.29 -11.03
C GLY A 143 -4.01 -11.03 -10.60
N ASN A 144 -3.09 -11.21 -11.54
CA ASN A 144 -1.75 -11.70 -11.27
C ASN A 144 -0.76 -10.53 -11.36
N ILE A 145 -0.02 -10.30 -10.27
CA ILE A 145 0.93 -9.20 -10.20
C ILE A 145 2.09 -9.49 -11.16
N SER A 146 2.21 -8.63 -12.17
CA SER A 146 3.21 -8.71 -13.23
C SER A 146 3.43 -7.31 -13.79
N GLU A 147 4.52 -7.11 -14.53
CA GLU A 147 4.79 -5.84 -15.21
C GLU A 147 3.65 -5.43 -16.15
N LYS A 148 3.06 -6.40 -16.87
CA LYS A 148 1.89 -6.14 -17.73
C LYS A 148 0.70 -5.62 -16.91
N TRP A 149 0.43 -6.24 -15.76
CA TRP A 149 -0.63 -5.79 -14.87
C TRP A 149 -0.36 -4.38 -14.32
N GLU A 150 0.90 -4.04 -14.03
CA GLU A 150 1.28 -2.70 -13.55
C GLU A 150 0.96 -1.62 -14.58
N LEU A 151 1.28 -1.86 -15.86
CA LEU A 151 0.98 -0.95 -16.97
C LEU A 151 -0.53 -0.73 -17.18
N GLU A 152 -1.36 -1.69 -16.80
CA GLU A 152 -2.82 -1.61 -16.86
C GLU A 152 -3.41 -0.92 -15.60
N VAL A 153 -2.88 -1.22 -14.41
CA VAL A 153 -3.47 -0.75 -13.14
C VAL A 153 -3.12 0.70 -12.81
N ILE A 154 -1.92 1.16 -13.16
CA ILE A 154 -1.48 2.54 -12.90
C ILE A 154 -2.42 3.58 -13.56
N PRO A 155 -2.74 3.50 -14.87
CA PRO A 155 -3.65 4.47 -15.48
C PRO A 155 -5.08 4.38 -14.90
N ASP A 156 -5.55 3.17 -14.58
CA ASP A 156 -6.86 2.96 -13.95
C ASP A 156 -6.93 3.62 -12.57
N LEU A 157 -5.88 3.48 -11.76
CA LEU A 157 -5.78 4.15 -10.46
C LEU A 157 -5.73 5.67 -10.62
N LEU A 158 -4.90 6.18 -11.54
CA LEU A 158 -4.82 7.62 -11.81
C LEU A 158 -6.19 8.20 -12.18
N GLU A 159 -6.96 7.52 -13.03
CA GLU A 159 -8.32 7.94 -13.38
C GLU A 159 -9.30 7.80 -12.21
N TRP A 160 -9.20 6.72 -11.44
CA TRP A 160 -10.01 6.53 -10.23
C TRP A 160 -9.80 7.67 -9.23
N TYR A 161 -8.55 8.06 -8.96
CA TYR A 161 -8.27 9.19 -8.06
C TYR A 161 -8.76 10.52 -8.64
N LYS A 162 -8.55 10.81 -9.92
CA LYS A 162 -9.06 12.04 -10.57
C LYS A 162 -10.58 12.17 -10.51
N THR A 163 -11.30 11.09 -10.75
CA THR A 163 -12.77 11.09 -10.76
C THR A 163 -13.36 11.29 -9.36
N HIS A 164 -12.69 10.79 -8.32
CA HIS A 164 -13.13 10.91 -6.94
C HIS A 164 -12.66 12.22 -6.28
N ASP A 165 -11.62 12.88 -6.83
CA ASP A 165 -11.19 14.23 -6.44
C ASP A 165 -12.05 15.34 -7.10
N ARG A 166 -12.65 15.08 -8.27
CA ARG A 166 -13.52 16.03 -9.01
C ARG A 166 -14.97 16.07 -8.54
N LYS A 167 -15.48 14.99 -7.93
CA LYS A 167 -16.89 14.90 -7.47
C LYS A 167 -17.13 15.59 -6.12
N SER A 168 -16.18 16.41 -5.72
CA SER A 168 -16.06 16.87 -4.37
C SER A 168 -15.82 18.39 -4.44
#